data_AF-A0A3L6V109-F1
#
_entry.id   AF-A0A3L6V109-F1
#
_cell.length_a   1.000
_cell.length_b   1.000
_cell.length_c   1.000
_cell.angle_alpha   90.00
_cell.angle_beta   90.00
_cell.angle_gamma   90.00
#
_symmetry.space_group_name_H-M   'P 1'
#
loop_
_entity.id
_entity.type
_entity.pdbx_description
1 polymer ?
#
loop_
_entity_poly.entity_id
_entity_poly.type
_entity_poly.pdbx_seq_one_letter_code
_entity_poly.pdbx_strand_id
1 'polypeptide(L)'
;MLEGELNQMANDNAMLLRTHNKTYILSIHSPFKMYWDALIAVSTCYALVYIPANIAFGLSDTNRAMFDVQVAVDMLLVLDILLRFQTSYEDPSTHQEVFDVTRLRRRYMVRWFPLDFLGSVPSSFLGPDAYIRYPQLKVIRLCIVLRAMHMAQSTAFVTFMHWMSRHMNTSLLRLFLLGLLYLVAHHYIACGYYVMTLWETIDSKWDVPFVANDSTVVKYVGSFYQALATTSGSTLFPKTAVEMHVTGTLLLLGIVINASIFGTCATLMKQVNLVADQQASQFDAIRTGLVAHHASEDLQTSVMHYYDTVLGEEKAHIATAHGLDKLPPKLHVQLTLSLHVAFLRKVPLFHTMDLDDIVCLVQGLERVVALPGEVIVRQGEVDPVLYMIEAGTVDLVLTNPDMKSKPSQPRVVLNQLYAGDVFGSLDADSSPATVEVRALCFLQVLTRETNRKKEAKLSPLAAIMKDVRVKHMAHRLLRRQPHSMRSLVPVRRQSDDPATIREREKAQMMLKMLKGTVQMDASAMQYVKHLTHVAAKRMAGARRIHRSILSETSKRVG
;
A
#
# COMPACT_ATOMS: atom_id res chain seq x y z
N MET A 1 47.29 16.01 14.27
CA MET A 1 46.83 15.65 15.63
C MET A 1 45.49 14.92 15.55
N LEU A 2 44.45 15.54 14.97
CA LEU A 2 43.12 14.91 14.80
C LEU A 2 43.11 13.61 13.98
N GLU A 3 43.83 13.53 12.86
CA GLU A 3 43.94 12.29 12.07
C GLU A 3 44.67 11.17 12.82
N GLY A 4 45.62 11.53 13.69
CA GLY A 4 46.33 10.57 14.53
C GLY A 4 45.40 9.97 15.59
N GLU A 5 44.60 10.82 16.25
CA GLU A 5 43.58 10.38 17.21
C GLU A 5 42.47 9.55 16.53
N LEU A 6 42.04 9.94 15.32
CA LEU A 6 41.01 9.19 14.58
C LEU A 6 41.51 7.81 14.15
N ASN A 7 42.76 7.71 13.69
CA ASN A 7 43.38 6.43 13.33
C ASN A 7 43.66 5.57 14.56
N GLN A 8 43.96 6.18 15.71
CA GLN A 8 44.14 5.47 16.97
C GLN A 8 42.79 4.93 17.48
N MET A 9 41.72 5.74 17.46
CA MET A 9 40.36 5.28 17.77
C MET A 9 39.88 4.18 16.80
N ALA A 10 40.20 4.29 15.51
CA ALA A 10 39.87 3.27 14.52
C ALA A 10 40.63 1.96 14.78
N ASN A 11 41.91 2.03 15.15
CA ASN A 11 42.71 0.86 15.51
C ASN A 11 42.27 0.24 16.84
N ASP A 12 41.92 1.04 17.85
CA ASP A 12 41.41 0.56 19.13
C ASP A 12 40.04 -0.13 18.94
N ASN A 13 39.16 0.45 18.12
CA ASN A 13 37.91 -0.19 17.72
C ASN A 13 38.14 -1.48 16.91
N ALA A 14 39.09 -1.48 15.98
CA ALA A 14 39.46 -2.68 15.22
C ALA A 14 40.07 -3.76 16.11
N MET A 15 40.83 -3.37 17.14
CA MET A 15 41.42 -4.27 18.13
C MET A 15 40.36 -4.84 19.07
N LEU A 16 39.39 -4.02 19.53
CA LEU A 16 38.23 -4.46 20.31
C LEU A 16 37.36 -5.43 19.52
N LEU A 17 37.12 -5.17 18.24
CA LEU A 17 36.40 -6.08 17.34
C LEU A 17 37.18 -7.40 17.13
N ARG A 18 38.52 -7.35 17.03
CA ARG A 18 39.38 -8.53 16.90
C ARG A 18 39.49 -9.35 18.18
N THR A 19 39.46 -8.74 19.37
CA THR A 19 39.44 -9.45 20.66
C THR A 19 38.06 -10.05 20.96
N HIS A 20 36.98 -9.40 20.52
CA HIS A 20 35.62 -9.96 20.52
C HIS A 20 35.51 -11.26 19.70
N ASN A 21 36.23 -11.34 18.58
CA ASN A 21 36.23 -12.47 17.65
C ASN A 21 36.89 -13.76 18.17
N LYS A 22 37.45 -13.76 19.40
CA LYS A 22 38.03 -14.97 20.02
C LYS A 22 37.04 -15.76 20.89
N THR A 23 35.81 -15.28 21.01
CA THR A 23 34.77 -15.93 21.81
C THR A 23 33.76 -16.59 20.87
N TYR A 24 33.47 -17.88 21.09
CA TYR A 24 32.46 -18.65 20.36
C TYR A 24 31.04 -18.12 20.64
N ILE A 25 30.72 -16.93 20.14
CA ILE A 25 29.43 -16.27 20.32
C ILE A 25 28.76 -16.16 18.96
N LEU A 26 27.54 -16.65 18.90
CA LEU A 26 26.70 -16.60 17.72
C LEU A 26 26.00 -15.24 17.65
N SER A 27 26.20 -14.50 16.56
CA SER A 27 25.44 -13.27 16.31
C SER A 27 23.95 -13.57 16.14
N ILE A 28 23.09 -12.73 16.72
CA ILE A 28 21.64 -12.80 16.62
C ILE A 28 21.12 -12.59 15.19
N HIS A 29 21.89 -11.89 14.34
CA HIS A 29 21.57 -11.65 12.93
C HIS A 29 22.22 -12.68 11.98
N SER A 30 22.91 -13.69 12.51
CA SER A 30 23.50 -14.75 11.70
C SER A 30 22.42 -15.55 10.94
N PRO A 31 22.62 -15.88 9.65
CA PRO A 31 21.66 -16.70 8.90
C PRO A 31 21.47 -18.07 9.55
N PHE A 32 22.52 -18.65 10.13
CA PHE A 32 22.42 -19.90 10.89
C PHE A 32 21.45 -19.76 12.07
N LYS A 33 21.52 -18.67 12.84
CA LYS A 33 20.63 -18.43 13.97
C LYS A 33 19.18 -18.26 13.52
N MET A 34 18.95 -17.59 12.40
CA MET A 34 17.61 -17.43 11.83
C MET A 34 16.98 -18.78 11.44
N TYR A 35 17.74 -19.66 10.77
CA TYR A 35 17.25 -21.01 10.44
C TYR A 35 17.05 -21.87 11.70
N TRP A 36 17.95 -21.76 12.66
CA TRP A 36 17.83 -22.44 13.96
C TRP A 36 16.56 -22.01 14.70
N ASP A 37 16.31 -20.70 14.81
CA ASP A 37 15.11 -20.17 15.46
C ASP A 37 13.83 -20.58 14.75
N ALA A 38 13.83 -20.64 13.40
CA ALA A 38 12.71 -21.17 12.64
C ALA A 38 12.46 -22.66 12.96
N LEU A 39 13.53 -23.47 13.05
CA LEU A 39 13.42 -24.87 13.43
C LEU A 39 12.83 -25.02 14.85
N ILE A 40 13.35 -24.27 15.83
CA ILE A 40 12.84 -24.32 17.20
C ILE A 40 11.40 -23.78 17.28
N ALA A 41 11.02 -22.79 16.48
CA ALA A 41 9.64 -22.31 16.40
C ALA A 41 8.70 -23.42 15.92
N VAL A 42 9.06 -24.14 14.85
CA VAL A 42 8.28 -25.29 14.35
C VAL A 42 8.21 -26.40 15.41
N SER A 43 9.32 -26.75 16.04
CA SER A 43 9.34 -27.74 17.13
C SER A 43 8.48 -27.32 18.32
N THR A 44 8.47 -26.03 18.67
CA THR A 44 7.63 -25.48 19.76
C THR A 44 6.15 -25.53 19.38
N CYS A 45 5.78 -25.20 18.14
CA CYS A 45 4.41 -25.34 17.65
C CYS A 45 3.92 -26.79 17.68
N TYR A 46 4.77 -27.75 17.26
CA TYR A 46 4.47 -29.17 17.40
C TYR A 46 4.26 -29.56 18.86
N ALA A 47 5.19 -29.20 19.76
CA ALA A 47 5.11 -29.52 21.17
C ALA A 47 3.88 -28.89 21.85
N LEU A 48 3.48 -27.68 21.44
CA LEU A 48 2.31 -26.97 21.97
C LEU A 48 1.02 -27.76 21.75
N VAL A 49 0.90 -28.50 20.64
CA VAL A 49 -0.27 -29.34 20.32
C VAL A 49 -0.08 -30.78 20.81
N TYR A 50 1.10 -31.34 20.62
CA TYR A 50 1.34 -32.75 20.93
C TYR A 50 1.37 -33.05 22.43
N ILE A 51 2.00 -32.19 23.25
CA ILE A 51 2.15 -32.43 24.70
C ILE A 51 0.79 -32.61 25.42
N PRO A 52 -0.16 -31.66 25.36
CA PRO A 52 -1.46 -31.84 26.01
C PRO A 52 -2.22 -33.06 25.47
N ALA A 53 -2.17 -33.31 24.16
CA ALA A 53 -2.78 -34.50 23.56
C ALA A 53 -2.14 -35.79 24.08
N ASN A 54 -0.81 -35.83 24.24
CA ASN A 54 -0.12 -36.99 24.77
C ASN A 54 -0.43 -37.23 26.26
N ILE A 55 -0.52 -36.17 27.05
CA ILE A 55 -0.90 -36.24 28.47
C ILE A 55 -2.31 -36.82 28.61
N ALA A 56 -3.25 -36.37 27.77
CA ALA A 56 -4.65 -36.79 27.82
C ALA A 56 -4.84 -38.21 27.27
N PHE A 57 -4.27 -38.52 26.10
CA PHE A 57 -4.62 -39.71 25.32
C PHE A 57 -3.53 -40.79 25.23
N GLY A 58 -2.34 -40.57 25.80
CA GLY A 58 -1.27 -41.58 25.80
C GLY A 58 -0.75 -41.93 24.38
N LEU A 59 -0.60 -40.93 23.51
CA LEU A 59 -0.19 -41.12 22.12
C LEU A 59 1.21 -41.75 21.97
N SER A 60 2.14 -41.43 22.87
CA SER A 60 3.50 -42.01 22.90
C SER A 60 3.51 -43.48 23.31
N ASP A 61 2.53 -43.90 24.10
CA ASP A 61 2.45 -45.26 24.63
C ASP A 61 1.90 -46.23 23.58
N THR A 62 1.14 -45.70 22.62
CA THR A 62 0.52 -46.47 21.52
C THR A 62 1.36 -46.49 20.24
N ASN A 63 2.17 -45.46 19.98
CA ASN A 63 2.94 -45.34 18.75
C ASN A 63 4.42 -45.00 19.02
N ARG A 64 5.31 -45.95 18.75
CA ARG A 64 6.76 -45.79 18.96
C ARG A 64 7.35 -44.64 18.14
N ALA A 65 6.88 -44.43 16.91
CA ALA A 65 7.39 -43.33 16.08
C ALA A 65 7.08 -41.96 16.70
N MET A 66 5.92 -41.80 17.34
CA MET A 66 5.55 -40.57 18.04
C MET A 66 6.44 -40.33 19.27
N PHE A 67 6.81 -41.41 19.98
CA PHE A 67 7.78 -41.33 21.06
C PHE A 67 9.16 -40.87 20.57
N ASP A 68 9.67 -41.46 19.50
CA ASP A 68 11.00 -41.12 18.97
C ASP A 68 11.06 -39.66 18.44
N VAL A 69 9.98 -39.19 17.78
CA VAL A 69 9.85 -37.78 17.37
C VAL A 69 9.82 -36.85 18.58
N GLN A 70 9.08 -37.20 19.63
CA GLN A 70 9.04 -36.37 20.84
C GLN A 70 10.41 -36.27 21.51
N VAL A 71 11.18 -37.36 21.57
CA VAL A 71 12.55 -37.35 22.10
C VAL A 71 13.45 -36.44 21.26
N ALA A 72 13.34 -36.49 19.92
CA ALA A 72 14.08 -35.60 19.04
C ALA A 72 13.73 -34.11 19.27
N VAL A 73 12.44 -33.80 19.45
CA VAL A 73 11.99 -32.45 19.80
C VAL A 73 12.57 -32.00 21.14
N ASP A 74 12.47 -32.83 22.18
CA ASP A 74 13.02 -32.51 23.51
C ASP A 74 14.54 -32.24 23.44
N MET A 75 15.29 -33.00 22.61
CA MET A 75 16.72 -32.75 22.38
C MET A 75 16.99 -31.40 21.70
N LEU A 76 16.22 -31.04 20.67
CA LEU A 76 16.33 -29.74 20.01
C LEU A 76 16.06 -28.59 20.99
N LEU A 77 15.04 -28.76 21.84
CA LEU A 77 14.66 -27.77 22.84
C LEU A 77 15.76 -27.57 23.89
N VAL A 78 16.42 -28.64 24.35
CA VAL A 78 17.57 -28.57 25.27
C VAL A 78 18.79 -27.97 24.59
N LEU A 79 19.08 -28.35 23.34
CA LEU A 79 20.21 -27.81 22.59
C LEU A 79 20.07 -26.30 22.36
N ASP A 80 18.84 -25.82 22.12
CA ASP A 80 18.57 -24.38 22.02
C ASP A 80 18.88 -23.63 23.33
N ILE A 81 18.63 -24.21 24.49
CA ILE A 81 19.03 -23.60 25.78
C ILE A 81 20.55 -23.42 25.83
N LEU A 82 21.31 -24.42 25.39
CA LEU A 82 22.78 -24.36 25.35
C LEU A 82 23.28 -23.27 24.38
N LEU A 83 22.66 -23.16 23.20
CA LEU A 83 23.00 -22.15 22.20
C LEU A 83 22.62 -20.73 22.66
N ARG A 84 21.55 -20.57 23.45
CA ARG A 84 21.16 -19.26 24.02
C ARG A 84 22.18 -18.70 24.99
N PHE A 85 22.89 -19.54 25.74
CA PHE A 85 24.02 -19.09 26.58
C PHE A 85 25.21 -18.55 25.77
N GLN A 86 25.20 -18.72 24.44
CA GLN A 86 26.24 -18.30 23.50
C GLN A 86 25.71 -17.37 22.40
N THR A 87 24.45 -16.91 22.44
CA THR A 87 23.89 -16.01 21.41
C THR A 87 23.99 -14.55 21.84
N SER A 88 24.43 -13.63 20.97
CA SER A 88 24.44 -12.19 21.24
C SER A 88 23.01 -11.63 21.46
N TYR A 89 22.91 -10.45 22.07
CA TYR A 89 21.64 -9.73 22.18
C TYR A 89 21.81 -8.27 21.75
N GLU A 90 20.74 -7.66 21.26
CA GLU A 90 20.70 -6.23 20.93
C GLU A 90 20.32 -5.40 22.17
N ASP A 91 21.10 -4.37 22.48
CA ASP A 91 20.77 -3.44 23.56
C ASP A 91 19.62 -2.52 23.11
N PRO A 92 18.46 -2.49 23.81
CA PRO A 92 17.32 -1.65 23.43
C PRO A 92 17.61 -0.14 23.37
N SER A 93 18.67 0.32 24.03
CA SER A 93 19.01 1.74 24.14
C SER A 93 19.97 2.22 23.04
N THR A 94 20.95 1.39 22.68
CA THR A 94 21.99 1.72 21.70
C THR A 94 21.78 1.06 20.35
N HIS A 95 20.89 0.07 20.25
CA HIS A 95 20.68 -0.77 19.06
C HIS A 95 21.97 -1.45 18.58
N GLN A 96 22.93 -1.67 19.49
CA GLN A 96 24.18 -2.35 19.21
C GLN A 96 24.14 -3.79 19.73
N GLU A 97 24.73 -4.70 18.95
CA GLU A 97 24.93 -6.08 19.38
C GLU A 97 26.01 -6.17 20.46
N VAL A 98 25.64 -6.76 21.60
CA VAL A 98 26.54 -6.99 22.72
C VAL A 98 27.02 -8.44 22.69
N PHE A 99 28.34 -8.65 22.69
CA PHE A 99 28.97 -9.99 22.75
C PHE A 99 29.80 -10.22 24.03
N ASP A 100 29.50 -9.54 25.13
CA ASP A 100 30.08 -9.87 26.44
C ASP A 100 29.38 -11.11 27.02
N VAL A 101 30.11 -12.24 27.10
CA VAL A 101 29.61 -13.54 27.59
C VAL A 101 29.06 -13.45 29.01
N THR A 102 29.72 -12.71 29.89
CA THR A 102 29.33 -12.65 31.31
C THR A 102 28.00 -11.92 31.46
N ARG A 103 27.83 -10.82 30.71
CA ARG A 103 26.58 -10.06 30.67
C ARG A 103 25.45 -10.86 30.05
N LEU A 104 25.74 -11.57 28.95
CA LEU A 104 24.78 -12.45 28.28
C LEU A 104 24.24 -13.51 29.22
N ARG A 105 25.13 -14.31 29.82
CA ARG A 105 24.75 -15.43 30.70
C ARG A 105 23.97 -14.95 31.91
N ARG A 106 24.42 -13.86 32.56
CA ARG A 106 23.71 -13.27 33.71
C ARG A 106 22.31 -12.79 33.33
N ARG A 107 22.17 -12.08 32.20
CA ARG A 107 20.88 -11.58 31.72
C ARG A 107 19.92 -12.73 31.39
N TYR A 108 20.40 -13.75 30.69
CA TYR A 108 19.61 -14.93 30.34
C TYR A 108 19.19 -15.74 31.57
N MET A 109 20.14 -15.99 32.49
CA MET A 109 19.92 -16.77 33.72
C MET A 109 18.82 -16.17 34.62
N VAL A 110 18.75 -14.84 34.72
CA VAL A 110 17.78 -14.16 35.58
C VAL A 110 16.42 -14.00 34.90
N ARG A 111 16.36 -13.74 33.59
CA ARG A 111 15.10 -13.40 32.91
C ARG A 111 14.37 -14.60 32.32
N TRP A 112 15.07 -15.43 31.55
CA TRP A 112 14.43 -16.39 30.64
C TRP A 112 14.79 -17.84 30.92
N PHE A 113 15.96 -18.11 31.50
CA PHE A 113 16.40 -19.47 31.78
C PHE A 113 15.40 -20.28 32.62
N PRO A 114 14.77 -19.78 33.71
CA PRO A 114 13.81 -20.58 34.47
C PRO A 114 12.58 -20.97 33.64
N LEU A 115 12.11 -20.07 32.78
CA LEU A 115 10.94 -20.29 31.90
C LEU A 115 11.28 -21.29 30.80
N ASP A 116 12.45 -21.12 30.16
CA ASP A 116 12.92 -22.04 29.12
C ASP A 116 13.24 -23.41 29.70
N PHE A 117 13.88 -23.48 30.87
CA PHE A 117 14.19 -24.75 31.53
C PHE A 117 12.92 -25.51 31.88
N LEU A 118 11.94 -24.85 32.52
CA LEU A 118 10.68 -25.49 32.92
C LEU A 118 9.84 -25.92 31.70
N GLY A 119 9.84 -25.12 30.63
CA GLY A 119 9.17 -25.44 29.38
C GLY A 119 9.87 -26.49 28.52
N SER A 120 11.08 -26.92 28.89
CA SER A 120 11.91 -27.85 28.10
C SER A 120 12.40 -29.03 28.91
N VAL A 121 11.85 -29.24 30.11
CA VAL A 121 12.19 -30.38 30.97
C VAL A 121 11.97 -31.64 30.15
N PRO A 122 13.04 -32.39 29.82
CA PRO A 122 12.92 -33.52 28.94
C PRO A 122 12.53 -34.74 29.78
N SER A 123 11.33 -34.69 30.35
CA SER A 123 10.82 -35.76 31.23
C SER A 123 10.70 -37.10 30.50
N SER A 124 10.70 -37.10 29.16
CA SER A 124 10.79 -38.30 28.34
C SER A 124 12.08 -39.13 28.57
N PHE A 125 13.17 -38.52 29.04
CA PHE A 125 14.40 -39.26 29.38
C PHE A 125 14.35 -39.99 30.72
N LEU A 126 13.41 -39.64 31.60
CA LEU A 126 13.28 -40.28 32.92
C LEU A 126 12.66 -41.68 32.82
N GLY A 127 12.21 -42.08 31.63
CA GLY A 127 11.64 -43.39 31.35
C GLY A 127 10.17 -43.54 31.82
N PRO A 128 9.48 -44.59 31.37
CA PRO A 128 8.09 -44.86 31.75
C PRO A 128 7.89 -44.99 33.27
N ASP A 129 8.86 -45.58 33.97
CA ASP A 129 8.81 -45.83 35.41
C ASP A 129 8.77 -44.54 36.25
N ALA A 130 9.44 -43.49 35.80
CA ALA A 130 9.41 -42.19 36.47
C ALA A 130 8.04 -41.51 36.35
N TYR A 131 7.34 -41.70 35.23
CA TYR A 131 6.00 -41.17 35.03
C TYR A 131 4.93 -41.90 35.85
N ILE A 132 5.13 -43.20 36.09
CA ILE A 132 4.27 -43.99 36.97
C ILE A 132 4.47 -43.54 38.43
N ARG A 133 5.73 -43.31 38.83
CA ARG A 133 6.06 -42.89 40.21
C ARG A 133 5.74 -41.43 40.50
N TYR A 134 5.89 -40.54 39.52
CA TYR A 134 5.70 -39.09 39.67
C TYR A 134 4.81 -38.53 38.54
N PRO A 135 3.47 -38.69 38.62
CA PRO A 135 2.55 -38.20 37.59
C PRO A 135 2.60 -36.68 37.39
N GLN A 136 3.07 -35.94 38.41
CA GLN A 136 3.31 -34.49 38.37
C GLN A 136 4.30 -34.09 37.27
N LEU A 137 5.24 -34.97 36.91
CA LEU A 137 6.21 -34.72 35.82
C LEU A 137 5.55 -34.59 34.45
N LYS A 138 4.36 -35.19 34.26
CA LYS A 138 3.57 -35.01 33.04
C LYS A 138 2.99 -33.58 32.97
N VAL A 139 2.51 -33.06 34.09
CA VAL A 139 1.89 -31.73 34.19
C VAL A 139 2.91 -30.61 33.98
N ILE A 140 4.16 -30.78 34.45
CA ILE A 140 5.24 -29.81 34.22
C ILE A 140 5.47 -29.57 32.72
N ARG A 141 5.19 -30.55 31.85
CA ARG A 141 5.34 -30.36 30.39
C ARG A 141 4.38 -29.32 29.81
N LEU A 142 3.28 -29.00 30.49
CA LEU A 142 2.37 -27.91 30.06
C LEU A 142 3.03 -26.53 30.16
N CYS A 143 4.17 -26.41 30.85
CA CYS A 143 5.00 -25.21 30.86
C CYS A 143 5.63 -24.90 29.48
N ILE A 144 5.46 -25.76 28.46
CA ILE A 144 5.81 -25.45 27.07
C ILE A 144 5.18 -24.13 26.57
N VAL A 145 4.01 -23.75 27.12
CA VAL A 145 3.35 -22.46 26.81
C VAL A 145 4.24 -21.27 27.22
N LEU A 146 4.99 -21.38 28.33
CA LEU A 146 5.92 -20.33 28.77
C LEU A 146 7.05 -20.12 27.75
N ARG A 147 7.53 -21.21 27.15
CA ARG A 147 8.52 -21.16 26.08
C ARG A 147 7.96 -20.55 24.80
N ALA A 148 6.71 -20.85 24.45
CA ALA A 148 6.04 -20.23 23.29
C ALA A 148 5.95 -18.70 23.45
N MET A 149 5.67 -18.20 24.66
CA MET A 149 5.68 -16.74 24.93
C MET A 149 7.06 -16.12 24.74
N HIS A 150 8.12 -16.81 25.16
CA HIS A 150 9.48 -16.33 24.93
C HIS A 150 9.86 -16.37 23.43
N MET A 151 9.46 -17.44 22.71
CA MET A 151 9.67 -17.56 21.27
C MET A 151 9.01 -16.43 20.46
N ALA A 152 7.88 -15.90 20.93
CA ALA A 152 7.22 -14.75 20.31
C ALA A 152 8.08 -13.46 20.33
N GLN A 153 9.17 -13.44 21.11
CA GLN A 153 10.16 -12.34 21.15
C GLN A 153 11.42 -12.63 20.32
N SER A 154 11.51 -13.81 19.68
CA SER A 154 12.67 -14.16 18.84
C SER A 154 12.74 -13.29 17.59
N THR A 155 13.96 -13.03 17.10
CA THR A 155 14.18 -12.27 15.87
C THR A 155 13.58 -12.95 14.66
N ALA A 156 13.60 -14.28 14.58
CA ALA A 156 12.95 -15.03 13.51
C ALA A 156 11.43 -14.84 13.52
N PHE A 157 10.78 -14.92 14.69
CA PHE A 157 9.34 -14.69 14.79
C PHE A 157 8.96 -13.25 14.44
N VAL A 158 9.71 -12.26 14.95
CA VAL A 158 9.48 -10.84 14.63
C VAL A 158 9.68 -10.58 13.14
N THR A 159 10.74 -11.13 12.53
CA THR A 159 11.00 -11.00 11.09
C THR A 159 9.91 -11.68 10.26
N PHE A 160 9.46 -12.86 10.66
CA PHE A 160 8.35 -13.57 10.03
C PHE A 160 7.04 -12.77 10.14
N MET A 161 6.75 -12.20 11.30
CA MET A 161 5.59 -11.35 11.52
C MET A 161 5.63 -10.07 10.68
N HIS A 162 6.80 -9.44 10.53
CA HIS A 162 7.00 -8.31 9.63
C HIS A 162 6.91 -8.69 8.15
N TRP A 163 7.39 -9.87 7.77
CA TRP A 163 7.18 -10.40 6.43
C TRP A 163 5.69 -10.61 6.17
N MET A 164 4.97 -11.20 7.12
CA MET A 164 3.54 -11.47 7.01
C MET A 164 2.71 -10.19 6.98
N SER A 165 3.04 -9.18 7.80
CA SER A 165 2.33 -7.89 7.81
C SER A 165 2.50 -7.07 6.54
N ARG A 166 3.54 -7.35 5.73
CA ARG A 166 3.71 -6.76 4.39
C ARG A 166 2.84 -7.44 3.34
N HIS A 167 2.53 -8.73 3.51
CA HIS A 167 1.74 -9.50 2.55
C HIS A 167 0.25 -9.54 2.91
N MET A 168 -0.09 -9.40 4.19
CA MET A 168 -1.46 -9.43 4.69
C MET A 168 -1.81 -8.12 5.39
N ASN A 169 -3.06 -7.67 5.24
CA ASN A 169 -3.59 -6.57 6.05
C ASN A 169 -3.40 -6.88 7.54
N THR A 170 -2.92 -5.91 8.32
CA THR A 170 -2.66 -6.06 9.75
C THR A 170 -3.88 -6.59 10.52
N SER A 171 -5.09 -6.22 10.09
CA SER A 171 -6.36 -6.67 10.64
C SER A 171 -6.62 -8.17 10.41
N LEU A 172 -6.36 -8.64 9.18
CA LEU A 172 -6.50 -10.05 8.81
C LEU A 172 -5.47 -10.89 9.55
N LEU A 173 -4.23 -10.39 9.68
CA LEU A 173 -3.18 -11.03 10.45
C LEU A 173 -3.57 -11.19 11.93
N ARG A 174 -4.16 -10.15 12.52
CA ARG A 174 -4.67 -10.20 13.90
C ARG A 174 -5.79 -11.22 14.06
N LEU A 175 -6.75 -11.25 13.12
CA LEU A 175 -7.83 -12.23 13.14
C LEU A 175 -7.30 -13.66 12.98
N PHE A 176 -6.34 -13.88 12.07
CA PHE A 176 -5.70 -15.17 11.87
C PHE A 176 -4.99 -15.66 13.14
N LEU A 177 -4.18 -14.82 13.77
CA LEU A 177 -3.49 -15.16 15.02
C LEU A 177 -4.46 -15.43 16.16
N LEU A 178 -5.53 -14.64 16.28
CA LEU A 178 -6.56 -14.87 17.28
C LEU A 178 -7.32 -16.18 17.02
N GLY A 179 -7.60 -16.51 15.76
CA GLY A 179 -8.18 -17.79 15.36
C GLY A 179 -7.28 -18.98 15.68
N LEU A 180 -5.97 -18.86 15.46
CA LEU A 180 -5.01 -19.89 15.87
C LEU A 180 -4.98 -20.06 17.39
N LEU A 181 -4.95 -18.95 18.14
CA LEU A 181 -5.01 -18.97 19.60
C LEU A 181 -6.31 -19.62 20.11
N TYR A 182 -7.44 -19.36 19.44
CA TYR A 182 -8.73 -19.98 19.74
C TYR A 182 -8.70 -21.49 19.57
N LEU A 183 -8.16 -21.99 18.46
CA LEU A 183 -8.03 -23.42 18.19
C LEU A 183 -7.13 -24.10 19.23
N VAL A 184 -6.00 -23.48 19.57
CA VAL A 184 -5.10 -23.99 20.61
C VAL A 184 -5.80 -23.98 21.98
N ALA A 185 -6.50 -22.91 22.35
CA ALA A 185 -7.23 -22.85 23.62
C ALA A 185 -8.29 -23.97 23.71
N HIS A 186 -9.07 -24.18 22.65
CA HIS A 186 -10.08 -25.25 22.62
C HIS A 186 -9.45 -26.64 22.65
N HIS A 187 -8.30 -26.82 22.01
CA HIS A 187 -7.52 -28.05 22.10
C HIS A 187 -7.09 -28.36 23.55
N TYR A 188 -6.61 -27.36 24.29
CA TYR A 188 -6.24 -27.51 25.71
C TYR A 188 -7.44 -27.81 26.60
N ILE A 189 -8.56 -27.11 26.38
CA ILE A 189 -9.82 -27.38 27.10
C ILE A 189 -10.32 -28.80 26.83
N ALA A 190 -10.27 -29.26 25.57
CA ALA A 190 -10.66 -30.61 25.19
C ALA A 190 -9.79 -31.69 25.84
N CYS A 191 -8.46 -31.50 25.84
CA CYS A 191 -7.54 -32.41 26.52
C CYS A 191 -7.77 -32.41 28.03
N GLY A 192 -8.00 -31.24 28.62
CA GLY A 192 -8.34 -31.09 30.04
C GLY A 192 -9.65 -31.79 30.40
N TYR A 193 -10.69 -31.64 29.58
CA TYR A 193 -11.97 -32.33 29.75
C TYR A 193 -11.81 -33.85 29.74
N TYR A 194 -11.07 -34.41 28.76
CA TYR A 194 -10.80 -35.84 28.72
C TYR A 194 -10.01 -36.34 29.94
N VAL A 195 -9.02 -35.57 30.40
CA VAL A 195 -8.31 -35.90 31.63
C VAL A 195 -9.29 -35.90 32.81
N MET A 196 -10.16 -34.91 32.94
CA MET A 196 -11.14 -34.87 34.03
C MET A 196 -12.07 -36.08 34.05
N THR A 197 -12.54 -36.55 32.88
CA THR A 197 -13.39 -37.75 32.81
C THR A 197 -12.65 -39.02 33.25
N LEU A 198 -11.33 -39.09 33.06
CA LEU A 198 -10.48 -40.18 33.57
C LEU A 198 -10.21 -40.10 35.08
N TRP A 199 -10.30 -38.92 35.69
CA TRP A 199 -10.10 -38.76 37.13
C TRP A 199 -11.37 -39.14 37.92
N GLU A 200 -12.55 -38.88 37.37
CA GLU A 200 -13.83 -39.16 38.06
C GLU A 200 -14.41 -40.57 37.77
N THR A 201 -13.66 -41.43 37.07
CA THR A 201 -14.07 -42.80 36.65
C THR A 201 -14.47 -43.76 37.77
N ILE A 202 -14.36 -43.39 39.05
CA ILE A 202 -14.82 -44.22 40.16
C ILE A 202 -16.36 -44.18 40.30
N ASP A 203 -17.06 -43.21 39.70
CA ASP A 203 -18.49 -42.99 39.95
C ASP A 203 -19.37 -42.57 38.74
N SER A 204 -18.88 -42.64 37.48
CA SER A 204 -19.69 -42.50 36.24
C SER A 204 -20.69 -41.30 36.18
N LYS A 205 -20.31 -40.09 36.63
CA LYS A 205 -21.25 -38.95 36.71
C LYS A 205 -21.25 -38.02 35.47
N TRP A 206 -20.15 -37.92 34.74
CA TRP A 206 -20.07 -37.12 33.51
C TRP A 206 -20.80 -37.78 32.34
N ASP A 207 -21.73 -37.06 31.73
CA ASP A 207 -22.30 -37.45 30.44
C ASP A 207 -21.27 -37.16 29.34
N VAL A 208 -20.64 -38.22 28.82
CA VAL A 208 -19.57 -38.14 27.80
C VAL A 208 -20.10 -38.49 26.40
N PRO A 209 -19.64 -37.81 25.34
CA PRO A 209 -20.09 -38.06 23.96
C PRO A 209 -19.39 -39.25 23.28
N PHE A 210 -18.71 -40.11 24.04
CA PHE A 210 -17.93 -41.25 23.54
C PHE A 210 -17.99 -42.42 24.53
N VAL A 211 -17.72 -43.62 24.04
CA VAL A 211 -17.67 -44.86 24.83
C VAL A 211 -16.22 -45.21 25.20
N ALA A 212 -16.02 -45.87 26.34
CA ALA A 212 -14.69 -46.25 26.81
C ALA A 212 -13.89 -47.11 25.80
N ASN A 213 -14.57 -47.93 24.99
CA ASN A 213 -13.93 -48.80 23.98
C ASN A 213 -13.68 -48.10 22.64
N ASP A 214 -14.04 -46.83 22.49
CA ASP A 214 -13.84 -46.10 21.25
C ASP A 214 -12.36 -45.81 20.98
N SER A 215 -12.04 -45.63 19.69
CA SER A 215 -10.71 -45.22 19.26
C SER A 215 -10.31 -43.86 19.86
N THR A 216 -9.01 -43.64 20.00
CA THR A 216 -8.45 -42.37 20.51
C THR A 216 -8.92 -41.15 19.72
N VAL A 217 -9.14 -41.31 18.41
CA VAL A 217 -9.62 -40.23 17.53
C VAL A 217 -11.06 -39.86 17.88
N VAL A 218 -11.94 -40.83 18.09
CA VAL A 218 -13.34 -40.59 18.47
C VAL A 218 -13.42 -39.90 19.83
N LYS A 219 -12.61 -40.36 20.79
CA LYS A 219 -12.50 -39.72 22.11
C LYS A 219 -12.03 -38.26 21.99
N TYR A 220 -11.00 -38.00 21.19
CA TYR A 220 -10.52 -36.63 20.93
C TYR A 220 -11.59 -35.73 20.29
N VAL A 221 -12.24 -36.21 19.23
CA VAL A 221 -13.29 -35.45 18.52
C VAL A 221 -14.48 -35.17 19.45
N GLY A 222 -14.89 -36.15 20.24
CA GLY A 222 -15.96 -35.99 21.22
C GLY A 222 -15.60 -34.98 22.31
N SER A 223 -14.39 -35.07 22.88
CA SER A 223 -13.89 -34.09 23.86
C SER A 223 -13.76 -32.68 23.27
N PHE A 224 -13.35 -32.56 22.00
CA PHE A 224 -13.25 -31.28 21.30
C PHE A 224 -14.61 -30.65 21.03
N TYR A 225 -15.57 -31.46 20.57
CA TYR A 225 -16.97 -31.04 20.44
C TYR A 225 -17.52 -30.54 21.78
N GLN A 226 -17.23 -31.27 22.87
CA GLN A 226 -17.69 -30.89 24.19
C GLN A 226 -17.06 -29.59 24.69
N ALA A 227 -15.76 -29.39 24.46
CA ALA A 227 -15.08 -28.14 24.77
C ALA A 227 -15.75 -26.95 24.05
N LEU A 228 -16.03 -27.11 22.75
CA LEU A 228 -16.70 -26.09 21.94
C LEU A 228 -18.14 -25.80 22.40
N ALA A 229 -18.90 -26.85 22.75
CA ALA A 229 -20.26 -26.71 23.24
C ALA A 229 -20.30 -25.94 24.57
N THR A 230 -19.45 -26.32 25.52
CA THR A 230 -19.39 -25.70 26.85
C THR A 230 -18.92 -24.25 26.79
N THR A 231 -17.94 -23.92 25.95
CA THR A 231 -17.49 -22.53 25.78
C THR A 231 -18.51 -21.65 25.05
N SER A 232 -19.40 -22.25 24.25
CA SER A 232 -20.47 -21.56 23.52
C SER A 232 -21.74 -21.36 24.34
N GLY A 233 -21.79 -21.84 25.59
CA GLY A 233 -22.96 -21.70 26.48
C GLY A 233 -23.88 -22.91 26.53
N SER A 234 -23.54 -24.02 25.87
CA SER A 234 -24.28 -25.28 26.03
C SER A 234 -23.90 -25.93 27.37
N THR A 235 -24.91 -26.27 28.16
CA THR A 235 -24.69 -26.84 29.50
C THR A 235 -24.41 -28.34 29.43
N LEU A 236 -23.41 -28.77 30.19
CA LEU A 236 -23.06 -30.18 30.44
C LEU A 236 -23.97 -30.90 31.44
N PHE A 237 -25.02 -30.23 31.94
CA PHE A 237 -25.85 -30.67 33.06
C PHE A 237 -25.01 -31.27 34.21
N PRO A 238 -24.11 -30.46 34.81
CA PRO A 238 -23.23 -30.95 35.88
C PRO A 238 -24.06 -31.47 37.06
N LYS A 239 -23.76 -32.69 37.49
CA LYS A 239 -24.41 -33.42 38.60
C LYS A 239 -23.59 -33.29 39.89
N THR A 240 -22.26 -33.18 39.80
CA THR A 240 -21.38 -33.05 40.97
C THR A 240 -20.98 -31.60 41.26
N ALA A 241 -20.59 -31.33 42.51
CA ALA A 241 -20.04 -30.02 42.87
C ALA A 241 -18.75 -29.70 42.08
N VAL A 242 -17.91 -30.70 41.80
CA VAL A 242 -16.68 -30.54 41.01
C VAL A 242 -17.02 -30.23 39.56
N GLU A 243 -17.92 -30.99 38.95
CA GLU A 243 -18.47 -30.75 37.61
C GLU A 243 -19.03 -29.33 37.48
N MET A 244 -19.75 -28.84 38.51
CA MET A 244 -20.35 -27.51 38.50
C MET A 244 -19.29 -26.40 38.52
N HIS A 245 -18.24 -26.54 39.34
CA HIS A 245 -17.14 -25.56 39.39
C HIS A 245 -16.32 -25.57 38.10
N VAL A 246 -15.99 -26.76 37.58
CA VAL A 246 -15.25 -26.91 36.32
C VAL A 246 -16.05 -26.35 35.14
N THR A 247 -17.30 -26.76 35.00
CA THR A 247 -18.16 -26.29 33.89
C THR A 247 -18.39 -24.79 34.00
N GLY A 248 -18.60 -24.25 35.21
CA GLY A 248 -18.75 -22.82 35.44
C GLY A 248 -17.49 -22.01 35.07
N THR A 249 -16.30 -22.49 35.43
CA THR A 249 -15.03 -21.83 35.07
C THR A 249 -14.74 -21.90 33.57
N LEU A 250 -15.00 -23.04 32.92
CA LEU A 250 -14.87 -23.21 31.47
C LEU A 250 -15.87 -22.33 30.70
N LEU A 251 -17.09 -22.19 31.20
CA LEU A 251 -18.10 -21.30 30.62
C LEU A 251 -17.65 -19.83 30.69
N LEU A 252 -17.17 -19.38 31.85
CA LEU A 252 -16.65 -18.01 32.02
C LEU A 252 -15.46 -17.74 31.10
N LEU A 253 -14.52 -18.69 30.99
CA LEU A 253 -13.39 -18.59 30.09
C LEU A 253 -13.85 -18.54 28.62
N GLY A 254 -14.82 -19.37 28.24
CA GLY A 254 -15.43 -19.39 26.91
C GLY A 254 -16.08 -18.07 26.53
N ILE A 255 -16.83 -17.44 27.45
CA ILE A 255 -17.45 -16.13 27.25
C ILE A 255 -16.38 -15.07 26.93
N VAL A 256 -15.27 -15.03 27.69
CA VAL A 256 -14.17 -14.07 27.47
C VAL A 256 -13.48 -14.30 26.11
N ILE A 257 -13.21 -15.56 25.77
CA ILE A 257 -12.58 -15.92 24.49
C ILE A 257 -13.49 -15.53 23.31
N ASN A 258 -14.77 -15.90 23.37
CA ASN A 258 -15.75 -15.59 22.32
C ASN A 258 -15.95 -14.08 22.15
N ALA A 259 -16.05 -13.33 23.26
CA ALA A 259 -16.16 -11.87 23.22
C ALA A 259 -14.95 -11.22 22.52
N SER A 260 -13.75 -11.73 22.76
CA SER A 260 -12.51 -11.23 22.13
C SER A 260 -12.51 -11.43 20.60
N ILE A 261 -13.04 -12.56 20.14
CA ILE A 261 -13.17 -12.87 18.70
C ILE A 261 -14.18 -11.95 18.05
N PHE A 262 -15.38 -11.84 18.62
CA PHE A 262 -16.41 -10.95 18.07
C PHE A 262 -15.94 -9.49 18.06
N GLY A 263 -15.21 -9.03 19.09
CA GLY A 263 -14.61 -7.69 19.11
C GLY A 263 -13.58 -7.47 17.99
N THR A 264 -12.76 -8.48 17.69
CA THR A 264 -11.77 -8.42 16.60
C THR A 264 -12.42 -8.49 15.21
N CYS A 265 -13.46 -9.32 15.06
CA CYS A 265 -14.25 -9.37 13.83
C CYS A 265 -14.97 -8.05 13.57
N ALA A 266 -15.54 -7.41 14.58
CA ALA A 266 -16.20 -6.10 14.45
C ALA A 266 -15.21 -5.00 14.03
N THR A 267 -14.01 -4.99 14.63
CA THR A 267 -12.96 -4.03 14.21
C THR A 267 -12.47 -4.29 12.79
N LEU A 268 -12.38 -5.56 12.37
CA LEU A 268 -12.05 -5.90 10.99
C LEU A 268 -13.13 -5.44 10.01
N MET A 269 -14.41 -5.67 10.30
CA MET A 269 -15.52 -5.18 9.47
C MET A 269 -15.45 -3.66 9.30
N LYS A 270 -15.21 -2.93 10.39
CA LYS A 270 -15.01 -1.47 10.35
C LYS A 270 -13.81 -1.06 9.48
N GLN A 271 -12.72 -1.81 9.51
CA GLN A 271 -11.52 -1.51 8.73
C GLN A 271 -11.69 -1.83 7.24
N VAL A 272 -12.37 -2.93 6.91
CA VAL A 272 -12.70 -3.28 5.52
C VAL A 272 -13.62 -2.23 4.90
N ASN A 273 -14.58 -1.74 5.68
CA ASN A 273 -15.52 -0.72 5.21
C ASN A 273 -15.01 0.72 5.40
N LEU A 274 -13.80 0.93 5.90
CA LEU A 274 -13.31 2.26 6.30
C LEU A 274 -13.43 3.31 5.18
N VAL A 275 -12.99 2.97 3.97
CA VAL A 275 -13.03 3.90 2.83
C VAL A 275 -14.48 4.17 2.39
N ALA A 276 -15.32 3.14 2.35
CA ALA A 276 -16.72 3.27 1.98
C ALA A 276 -17.48 4.12 3.01
N ASP A 277 -17.27 3.86 4.31
CA ASP A 277 -17.87 4.61 5.42
C ASP A 277 -17.39 6.08 5.43
N GLN A 278 -16.10 6.32 5.17
CA GLN A 278 -15.57 7.68 5.03
C GLN A 278 -16.21 8.43 3.86
N GLN A 279 -16.38 7.77 2.71
CA GLN A 279 -17.05 8.37 1.56
C GLN A 279 -18.51 8.68 1.86
N ALA A 280 -19.26 7.72 2.39
CA ALA A 280 -20.66 7.92 2.77
C ALA A 280 -20.82 9.08 3.77
N SER A 281 -19.94 9.17 4.77
CA SER A 281 -19.94 10.28 5.72
C SER A 281 -19.63 11.64 5.08
N GLN A 282 -18.74 11.70 4.08
CA GLN A 282 -18.46 12.95 3.35
C GLN A 282 -19.67 13.38 2.52
N PHE A 283 -20.32 12.44 1.81
CA PHE A 283 -21.54 12.70 1.05
C PHE A 283 -22.67 13.20 1.94
N ASP A 284 -22.88 12.58 3.09
CA ASP A 284 -23.91 13.01 4.03
C ASP A 284 -23.62 14.40 4.59
N ALA A 285 -22.36 14.71 4.92
CA ALA A 285 -21.98 16.05 5.39
C ALA A 285 -22.26 17.15 4.34
N ILE A 286 -21.92 16.90 3.07
CA ILE A 286 -22.20 17.83 1.96
C ILE A 286 -23.70 18.01 1.78
N ARG A 287 -24.46 16.91 1.75
CA ARG A 287 -25.92 16.94 1.63
C ARG A 287 -26.55 17.74 2.76
N THR A 288 -26.17 17.49 4.02
CA THR A 288 -26.66 18.24 5.18
C THR A 288 -26.35 19.73 5.06
N GLY A 289 -25.15 20.10 4.60
CA GLY A 289 -24.78 21.50 4.35
C GLY A 289 -25.67 22.17 3.31
N LEU A 290 -25.93 21.50 2.18
CA LEU A 290 -26.78 22.05 1.11
C LEU A 290 -28.23 22.25 1.56
N VAL A 291 -28.77 21.31 2.34
CA VAL A 291 -30.12 21.42 2.92
C VAL A 291 -30.17 22.56 3.94
N ALA A 292 -29.15 22.70 4.79
CA ALA A 292 -29.06 23.80 5.76
C ALA A 292 -29.02 25.18 5.10
N HIS A 293 -28.41 25.30 3.92
CA HIS A 293 -28.37 26.53 3.13
C HIS A 293 -29.56 26.72 2.18
N HIS A 294 -30.56 25.83 2.21
CA HIS A 294 -31.76 25.90 1.37
C HIS A 294 -31.45 25.96 -0.14
N ALA A 295 -30.44 25.20 -0.58
CA ALA A 295 -30.15 25.05 -2.01
C ALA A 295 -31.33 24.39 -2.75
N SER A 296 -31.58 24.78 -4.00
CA SER A 296 -32.61 24.15 -4.85
C SER A 296 -32.30 22.66 -5.10
N GLU A 297 -33.32 21.83 -5.31
CA GLU A 297 -33.13 20.39 -5.56
C GLU A 297 -32.29 20.12 -6.82
N ASP A 298 -32.38 20.99 -7.84
CA ASP A 298 -31.55 20.91 -9.04
C ASP A 298 -30.05 21.14 -8.74
N LEU A 299 -29.75 22.11 -7.88
CA LEU A 299 -28.37 22.40 -7.47
C LEU A 299 -27.83 21.28 -6.57
N GLN A 300 -28.66 20.75 -5.68
CA GLN A 300 -28.29 19.61 -4.84
C GLN A 300 -27.93 18.39 -5.68
N THR A 301 -28.78 18.05 -6.65
CA THR A 301 -28.54 16.91 -7.57
C THR A 301 -27.27 17.12 -8.38
N SER A 302 -27.04 18.34 -8.87
CA SER A 302 -25.83 18.68 -9.64
C SER A 302 -24.55 18.55 -8.81
N VAL A 303 -24.56 19.05 -7.56
CA VAL A 303 -23.41 18.94 -6.65
C VAL A 303 -23.14 17.49 -6.25
N MET A 304 -24.18 16.71 -5.96
CA MET A 304 -24.00 15.29 -5.63
C MET A 304 -23.44 14.50 -6.82
N HIS A 305 -23.93 14.75 -8.04
CA HIS A 305 -23.39 14.14 -9.25
C HIS A 305 -21.92 14.53 -9.50
N TYR A 306 -21.53 15.78 -9.21
CA TYR A 306 -20.13 16.21 -9.24
C TYR A 306 -19.27 15.34 -8.30
N TYR A 307 -19.65 15.24 -7.02
CA TYR A 307 -18.88 14.45 -6.06
C TYR A 307 -18.88 12.95 -6.37
N ASP A 308 -19.98 12.37 -6.86
CA ASP A 308 -20.03 10.98 -7.32
C ASP A 308 -19.07 10.70 -8.47
N THR A 309 -18.98 11.62 -9.43
CA THR A 309 -18.10 11.49 -10.61
C THR A 309 -16.63 11.69 -10.23
N VAL A 310 -16.35 12.72 -9.42
CA VAL A 310 -15.00 13.03 -8.94
C VAL A 310 -14.48 11.93 -8.03
N LEU A 311 -15.21 11.57 -6.97
CA LEU A 311 -14.78 10.53 -6.03
C LEU A 311 -14.79 9.13 -6.67
N GLY A 312 -15.61 8.89 -7.69
CA GLY A 312 -15.63 7.64 -8.47
C GLY A 312 -14.31 7.34 -9.17
N GLU A 313 -13.72 8.33 -9.84
CA GLU A 313 -12.41 8.19 -10.51
C GLU A 313 -11.22 8.51 -9.59
N GLU A 314 -11.39 9.40 -8.61
CA GLU A 314 -10.35 9.81 -7.66
C GLU A 314 -10.05 8.75 -6.58
N LYS A 315 -10.88 7.70 -6.48
CA LYS A 315 -10.62 6.45 -5.72
C LYS A 315 -9.22 5.87 -5.98
N ALA A 316 -8.65 6.08 -7.16
CA ALA A 316 -7.30 5.63 -7.50
C ALA A 316 -6.16 6.53 -6.94
N HIS A 317 -6.45 7.79 -6.59
CA HIS A 317 -5.44 8.81 -6.25
C HIS A 317 -5.53 9.36 -4.81
N ILE A 318 -6.73 9.55 -4.25
CA ILE A 318 -6.87 10.02 -2.84
C ILE A 318 -6.48 8.91 -1.85
N ALA A 319 -6.74 7.65 -2.16
CA ALA A 319 -6.32 6.51 -1.34
C ALA A 319 -4.79 6.51 -1.12
N THR A 320 -4.03 7.09 -2.05
CA THR A 320 -2.60 7.32 -1.90
C THR A 320 -2.28 8.60 -1.11
N ALA A 321 -2.93 9.74 -1.35
CA ALA A 321 -2.52 11.05 -0.83
C ALA A 321 -2.44 11.16 0.71
N HIS A 322 -3.43 10.64 1.46
CA HIS A 322 -3.47 10.75 2.93
C HIS A 322 -2.32 10.04 3.66
N GLY A 323 -1.55 9.17 2.99
CA GLY A 323 -0.36 8.52 3.53
C GLY A 323 0.96 9.19 3.16
N LEU A 324 0.96 10.06 2.14
CA LEU A 324 2.19 10.60 1.54
C LEU A 324 2.75 11.80 2.30
N ASP A 325 1.91 12.50 3.06
CA ASP A 325 2.33 13.68 3.85
C ASP A 325 3.37 13.34 4.94
N LYS A 326 3.47 12.07 5.35
CA LYS A 326 4.43 11.59 6.35
C LYS A 326 5.77 11.15 5.74
N LEU A 327 5.92 11.18 4.42
CA LEU A 327 7.16 10.80 3.77
C LEU A 327 8.26 11.85 4.01
N PRO A 328 9.52 11.42 4.19
CA PRO A 328 10.66 12.32 4.14
C PRO A 328 10.63 13.15 2.85
N PRO A 329 11.03 14.44 2.88
CA PRO A 329 10.86 15.37 1.77
C PRO A 329 11.54 14.89 0.47
N LYS A 330 12.66 14.16 0.58
CA LYS A 330 13.35 13.55 -0.57
C LYS A 330 12.51 12.48 -1.27
N LEU A 331 11.87 11.61 -0.49
CA LEU A 331 11.02 10.53 -1.03
C LEU A 331 9.70 11.08 -1.58
N HIS A 332 9.17 12.12 -0.94
CA HIS A 332 7.99 12.82 -1.43
C HIS A 332 8.25 13.40 -2.84
N VAL A 333 9.35 14.14 -3.04
CA VAL A 333 9.73 14.68 -4.36
C VAL A 333 9.85 13.58 -5.41
N GLN A 334 10.54 12.49 -5.08
CA GLN A 334 10.75 11.38 -6.01
C GLN A 334 9.42 10.71 -6.42
N LEU A 335 8.51 10.52 -5.46
CA LEU A 335 7.19 9.97 -5.72
C LEU A 335 6.33 10.92 -6.54
N THR A 336 6.25 12.20 -6.17
CA THR A 336 5.51 13.22 -6.90
C THR A 336 5.98 13.31 -8.35
N LEU A 337 7.29 13.30 -8.60
CA LEU A 337 7.85 13.24 -9.95
C LEU A 337 7.37 11.98 -10.69
N SER A 338 7.50 10.80 -10.07
CA SER A 338 7.12 9.52 -10.69
C SER A 338 5.65 9.46 -11.10
N LEU A 339 4.75 10.04 -10.30
CA LEU A 339 3.31 10.12 -10.58
C LEU A 339 3.02 11.04 -11.77
N HIS A 340 3.76 12.14 -11.91
CA HIS A 340 3.53 13.15 -12.95
C HIS A 340 4.31 12.92 -14.26
N VAL A 341 5.23 11.95 -14.34
CA VAL A 341 6.06 11.72 -15.56
C VAL A 341 5.21 11.57 -16.83
N ALA A 342 4.08 10.86 -16.75
CA ALA A 342 3.21 10.64 -17.90
C ALA A 342 2.56 11.94 -18.40
N PHE A 343 2.19 12.84 -17.47
CA PHE A 343 1.65 14.16 -17.78
C PHE A 343 2.74 15.12 -18.29
N LEU A 344 3.88 15.18 -17.60
CA LEU A 344 5.03 16.00 -17.97
C LEU A 344 5.54 15.71 -19.39
N ARG A 345 5.49 14.45 -19.82
CA ARG A 345 5.90 14.06 -21.18
C ARG A 345 4.92 14.54 -22.25
N LYS A 346 3.62 14.64 -21.95
CA LYS A 346 2.58 15.04 -22.90
C LYS A 346 2.60 16.54 -23.17
N VAL A 347 2.89 17.35 -22.15
CA VAL A 347 2.84 18.81 -22.26
C VAL A 347 4.16 19.34 -22.85
N PRO A 348 4.13 20.01 -24.03
CA PRO A 348 5.32 20.53 -24.71
C PRO A 348 6.16 21.52 -23.88
N LEU A 349 5.53 22.20 -22.92
CA LEU A 349 6.14 23.22 -22.07
C LEU A 349 7.29 22.67 -21.20
N PHE A 350 7.19 21.43 -20.73
CA PHE A 350 8.17 20.84 -19.80
C PHE A 350 9.40 20.26 -20.49
N HIS A 351 9.39 20.11 -21.83
CA HIS A 351 10.55 19.60 -22.57
C HIS A 351 11.72 20.59 -22.64
N THR A 352 11.45 21.87 -22.40
CA THR A 352 12.44 22.95 -22.48
C THR A 352 12.91 23.45 -21.11
N MET A 353 12.46 22.83 -20.01
CA MET A 353 12.74 23.26 -18.64
C MET A 353 13.75 22.35 -17.95
N ASP A 354 14.51 22.92 -17.02
CA ASP A 354 15.43 22.16 -16.18
C ASP A 354 14.69 21.32 -15.12
N LEU A 355 15.32 20.25 -14.66
CA LEU A 355 14.73 19.30 -13.71
C LEU A 355 14.32 19.96 -12.38
N ASP A 356 15.12 20.91 -11.89
CA ASP A 356 14.84 21.64 -10.64
C ASP A 356 13.60 22.53 -10.77
N ASP A 357 13.39 23.11 -11.96
CA ASP A 357 12.25 23.95 -12.27
C ASP A 357 10.96 23.13 -12.39
N ILE A 358 11.06 21.95 -13.00
CA ILE A 358 9.95 20.99 -13.11
C ILE A 358 9.51 20.53 -11.73
N VAL A 359 10.45 20.19 -10.84
CA VAL A 359 10.12 19.78 -9.45
C VAL A 359 9.37 20.90 -8.73
N CYS A 360 9.84 22.15 -8.85
CA CYS A 360 9.22 23.28 -8.18
C CYS A 360 7.78 23.51 -8.67
N LEU A 361 7.58 23.40 -9.98
CA LEU A 361 6.29 23.63 -10.63
C LEU A 361 5.30 22.51 -10.30
N VAL A 362 5.70 21.24 -10.39
CA VAL A 362 4.84 20.07 -10.07
C VAL A 362 4.35 20.11 -8.62
N GLN A 363 5.16 20.57 -7.68
CA GLN A 363 4.74 20.77 -6.29
C GLN A 363 3.66 21.86 -6.12
N GLY A 364 3.34 22.63 -7.16
CA GLY A 364 2.38 23.74 -7.12
C GLY A 364 1.18 23.52 -8.03
N LEU A 365 1.09 22.36 -8.66
CA LEU A 365 -0.03 21.99 -9.50
C LEU A 365 -1.16 21.48 -8.62
N GLU A 366 -2.29 22.16 -8.72
CA GLU A 366 -3.54 21.74 -8.10
C GLU A 366 -4.39 21.04 -9.16
N ARG A 367 -4.87 19.83 -8.86
CA ARG A 367 -5.76 19.12 -9.79
C ARG A 367 -7.18 19.60 -9.59
N VAL A 368 -7.85 19.94 -10.69
CA VAL A 368 -9.26 20.35 -10.75
C VAL A 368 -9.98 19.45 -11.76
N VAL A 369 -11.21 19.05 -11.43
CA VAL A 369 -12.07 18.26 -12.32
C VAL A 369 -13.20 19.14 -12.81
N ALA A 370 -13.52 19.06 -14.10
CA ALA A 370 -14.62 19.79 -14.71
C ALA A 370 -15.60 18.84 -15.42
N LEU A 371 -16.90 19.04 -15.20
CA LEU A 371 -17.97 18.21 -15.73
C LEU A 371 -18.37 18.61 -17.16
N PRO A 372 -18.93 17.68 -17.96
CA PRO A 372 -19.49 18.00 -19.27
C PRO A 372 -20.55 19.12 -19.20
N GLY A 373 -20.43 20.13 -20.06
CA GLY A 373 -21.31 21.29 -20.13
C GLY A 373 -20.92 22.46 -19.23
N GLU A 374 -19.91 22.29 -18.35
CA GLU A 374 -19.40 23.40 -17.53
C GLU A 374 -18.55 24.36 -18.37
N VAL A 375 -18.67 25.65 -18.05
CA VAL A 375 -17.86 26.71 -18.66
C VAL A 375 -16.75 27.06 -17.69
N ILE A 376 -15.50 26.70 -18.03
CA ILE A 376 -14.32 26.92 -17.17
C ILE A 376 -13.94 28.41 -17.19
N VAL A 377 -13.90 29.01 -18.37
CA VAL A 377 -13.52 30.41 -18.57
C VAL A 377 -14.54 31.06 -19.48
N ARG A 378 -15.03 32.26 -19.12
CA ARG A 378 -15.90 33.05 -19.99
C ARG A 378 -15.11 34.12 -20.73
N GLN A 379 -15.48 34.36 -21.99
CA GLN A 379 -14.92 35.45 -22.77
C GLN A 379 -15.14 36.79 -22.05
N GLY A 380 -14.06 37.57 -21.88
CA GLY A 380 -14.12 38.86 -21.18
C GLY A 380 -13.75 38.81 -19.69
N GLU A 381 -13.79 37.64 -19.04
CA GLU A 381 -13.43 37.50 -17.63
C GLU A 381 -11.90 37.47 -17.43
N VAL A 382 -11.47 38.08 -16.32
CA VAL A 382 -10.07 38.11 -15.89
C VAL A 382 -9.82 36.89 -15.01
N ASP A 383 -9.18 35.87 -15.57
CA ASP A 383 -8.80 34.67 -14.83
C ASP A 383 -7.28 34.45 -14.91
N PRO A 384 -6.51 34.82 -13.87
CA PRO A 384 -5.04 34.76 -13.85
C PRO A 384 -4.53 33.34 -13.55
N VAL A 385 -5.07 32.36 -14.26
CA VAL A 385 -4.88 30.94 -14.01
C VAL A 385 -4.47 30.23 -15.30
N LEU A 386 -3.47 29.34 -15.19
CA LEU A 386 -3.01 28.50 -16.27
C LEU A 386 -3.58 27.09 -16.09
N TYR A 387 -4.34 26.62 -17.08
CA TYR A 387 -4.96 25.30 -17.09
C TYR A 387 -4.22 24.38 -18.07
N MET A 388 -3.88 23.19 -17.62
CA MET A 388 -3.25 22.15 -18.43
C MET A 388 -4.12 20.90 -18.45
N ILE A 389 -4.43 20.39 -19.64
CA ILE A 389 -5.34 19.25 -19.78
C ILE A 389 -4.56 17.94 -19.59
N GLU A 390 -4.87 17.19 -18.55
CA GLU A 390 -4.29 15.87 -18.29
C GLU A 390 -5.02 14.77 -19.10
N ALA A 391 -6.35 14.83 -19.08
CA ALA A 391 -7.26 13.96 -19.82
C ALA A 391 -8.61 14.66 -20.04
N GLY A 392 -9.29 14.35 -21.16
CA GLY A 392 -10.57 14.95 -21.54
C GLY A 392 -10.47 15.84 -22.80
N THR A 393 -11.60 16.44 -23.16
CA THR A 393 -11.75 17.31 -24.33
C THR A 393 -12.53 18.56 -24.01
N VAL A 394 -12.00 19.70 -24.44
CA VAL A 394 -12.56 21.02 -24.16
C VAL A 394 -12.77 21.77 -25.48
N ASP A 395 -13.93 22.40 -25.64
CA ASP A 395 -14.28 23.17 -26.83
C ASP A 395 -14.09 24.67 -26.56
N LEU A 396 -13.40 25.36 -27.47
CA LEU A 396 -13.25 26.81 -27.46
C LEU A 396 -14.38 27.44 -28.27
N VAL A 397 -15.23 28.24 -27.62
CA VAL A 397 -16.41 28.88 -28.21
C VAL A 397 -16.26 30.40 -28.14
N LEU A 398 -16.58 31.11 -29.23
CA LEU A 398 -16.75 32.57 -29.18
C LEU A 398 -18.20 32.89 -28.88
N THR A 399 -18.43 33.69 -27.85
CA THR A 399 -19.75 34.24 -27.56
C THR A 399 -19.76 35.67 -28.09
N ASN A 400 -20.42 35.91 -29.22
CA ASN A 400 -20.49 37.26 -29.78
C ASN A 400 -21.26 38.18 -28.80
N PRO A 401 -20.74 39.35 -28.38
CA PRO A 401 -21.38 40.21 -27.37
C PRO A 401 -22.78 40.73 -27.74
N ASP A 402 -23.15 40.72 -29.03
CA ASP A 402 -24.44 41.22 -29.53
C ASP A 402 -25.61 40.20 -29.43
N MET A 403 -25.41 39.07 -28.74
CA MET A 403 -26.35 37.94 -28.68
C MET A 403 -27.64 38.15 -27.85
N LYS A 404 -27.90 39.34 -27.27
CA LYS A 404 -29.16 39.56 -26.54
C LYS A 404 -30.40 39.74 -27.45
N SER A 405 -30.24 39.86 -28.77
CA SER A 405 -31.35 40.29 -29.65
C SER A 405 -31.86 39.28 -30.68
N LYS A 406 -31.17 38.15 -30.98
CA LYS A 406 -31.69 37.13 -31.92
C LYS A 406 -31.19 35.71 -31.56
N PRO A 407 -32.08 34.71 -31.31
CA PRO A 407 -31.69 33.38 -30.83
C PRO A 407 -31.28 32.38 -31.95
N SER A 408 -31.05 32.83 -33.18
CA SER A 408 -30.95 31.95 -34.36
C SER A 408 -29.68 32.15 -35.20
N GLN A 409 -28.51 32.17 -34.57
CA GLN A 409 -27.23 31.93 -35.26
C GLN A 409 -26.41 30.82 -34.58
N PRO A 410 -25.69 29.99 -35.34
CA PRO A 410 -25.02 28.81 -34.81
C PRO A 410 -23.85 29.19 -33.91
N ARG A 411 -23.75 28.54 -32.74
CA ARG A 411 -22.56 28.56 -31.88
C ARG A 411 -21.33 28.17 -32.73
N VAL A 412 -20.32 29.03 -32.81
CA VAL A 412 -19.11 28.75 -33.59
C VAL A 412 -18.03 28.19 -32.66
N VAL A 413 -17.81 26.88 -32.75
CA VAL A 413 -16.67 26.22 -32.10
C VAL A 413 -15.42 26.58 -32.89
N LEU A 414 -14.50 27.31 -32.26
CA LEU A 414 -13.23 27.74 -32.87
C LEU A 414 -12.24 26.59 -33.00
N ASN A 415 -12.11 25.80 -31.93
CA ASN A 415 -11.12 24.74 -31.84
C ASN A 415 -11.45 23.77 -30.69
N GLN A 416 -10.95 22.54 -30.78
CA GLN A 416 -11.03 21.56 -29.72
C GLN A 416 -9.64 21.33 -29.14
N LEU A 417 -9.52 21.34 -27.82
CA LEU A 417 -8.30 21.06 -27.08
C LEU A 417 -8.33 19.65 -26.52
N TYR A 418 -7.19 18.97 -26.56
CA TYR A 418 -7.02 17.59 -26.12
C TYR A 418 -5.99 17.50 -24.98
N ALA A 419 -5.86 16.30 -24.41
CA ALA A 419 -4.85 15.99 -23.40
C ALA A 419 -3.43 16.39 -23.84
N GLY A 420 -2.75 17.19 -23.02
CA GLY A 420 -1.42 17.76 -23.27
C GLY A 420 -1.43 19.21 -23.74
N ASP A 421 -2.60 19.75 -24.13
CA ASP A 421 -2.74 21.15 -24.48
C ASP A 421 -2.86 22.06 -23.23
N VAL A 422 -2.39 23.30 -23.37
CA VAL A 422 -2.39 24.31 -22.31
C VAL A 422 -3.21 25.52 -22.75
N PHE A 423 -4.07 26.02 -21.85
CA PHE A 423 -4.88 27.21 -22.06
C PHE A 423 -4.92 28.10 -20.82
N GLY A 424 -5.35 29.35 -20.99
CA GLY A 424 -5.23 30.38 -19.94
C GLY A 424 -3.88 31.11 -20.00
N SER A 425 -3.81 32.26 -19.35
CA SER A 425 -2.62 33.12 -19.33
C SER A 425 -2.55 33.87 -18.01
N LEU A 426 -1.45 33.68 -17.28
CA LEU A 426 -1.22 34.32 -15.97
C LEU A 426 -1.16 35.85 -16.02
N ASP A 427 -0.86 36.43 -17.19
CA ASP A 427 -0.70 37.88 -17.43
C ASP A 427 -1.76 38.47 -18.39
N ALA A 428 -2.87 37.78 -18.67
CA ALA A 428 -3.89 38.31 -19.58
C ALA A 428 -4.94 39.16 -18.83
N ASP A 429 -5.15 40.40 -19.31
CA ASP A 429 -6.18 41.31 -18.79
C ASP A 429 -7.61 40.91 -19.19
N SER A 430 -7.79 40.01 -20.16
CA SER A 430 -9.10 39.52 -20.59
C SER A 430 -9.00 38.21 -21.37
N SER A 431 -9.89 37.26 -21.07
CA SER A 431 -9.93 35.96 -21.76
C SER A 431 -10.54 36.10 -23.17
N PRO A 432 -9.83 35.68 -24.24
CA PRO A 432 -10.25 35.92 -25.62
C PRO A 432 -11.39 35.01 -26.11
N ALA A 433 -11.70 33.92 -25.41
CA ALA A 433 -12.73 32.96 -25.79
C ALA A 433 -13.34 32.29 -24.56
N THR A 434 -14.56 31.79 -24.72
CA THR A 434 -15.25 30.95 -23.73
C THR A 434 -14.78 29.50 -23.88
N VAL A 435 -14.54 28.83 -22.77
CA VAL A 435 -14.02 27.46 -22.71
C VAL A 435 -15.10 26.56 -22.11
N GLU A 436 -15.68 25.67 -22.91
CA GLU A 436 -16.77 24.77 -22.51
C GLU A 436 -16.30 23.31 -22.52
N VAL A 437 -16.62 22.56 -21.47
CA VAL A 437 -16.21 21.17 -21.31
C VAL A 437 -17.14 20.25 -22.10
N ARG A 438 -16.60 19.38 -22.95
CA ARG A 438 -17.42 18.46 -23.75
C ARG A 438 -17.56 17.07 -23.11
N ALA A 439 -16.50 16.63 -22.46
CA ALA A 439 -16.42 15.35 -21.77
C ALA A 439 -15.66 15.58 -20.45
N LEU A 440 -15.81 14.69 -19.46
CA LEU A 440 -15.13 14.80 -18.16
C LEU A 440 -13.64 15.16 -18.36
N CYS A 441 -13.22 16.29 -17.78
CA CYS A 441 -11.87 16.83 -17.95
C CYS A 441 -11.13 16.87 -16.63
N PHE A 442 -9.89 16.37 -16.67
CA PHE A 442 -8.90 16.49 -15.61
C PHE A 442 -7.91 17.59 -15.98
N LEU A 443 -7.87 18.63 -15.15
CA LEU A 443 -7.09 19.83 -15.37
C LEU A 443 -6.05 19.94 -14.25
N GLN A 444 -4.82 20.27 -14.62
CA GLN A 444 -3.83 20.74 -13.65
C GLN A 444 -3.75 22.25 -13.75
N VAL A 445 -3.94 22.89 -12.60
CA VAL A 445 -4.13 24.32 -12.46
C VAL A 445 -2.92 24.91 -11.76
N LEU A 446 -2.38 25.98 -12.35
CA LEU A 446 -1.33 26.79 -11.77
C LEU A 446 -1.86 28.20 -11.55
N THR A 447 -1.97 28.60 -10.28
CA THR A 447 -2.44 29.93 -9.90
C THR A 447 -1.29 30.94 -9.84
N ARG A 448 -1.59 32.21 -10.09
CA ARG A 448 -0.58 33.29 -10.05
C ARG A 448 0.12 33.42 -8.70
N GLU A 449 -0.57 33.17 -7.60
CA GLU A 449 0.01 33.29 -6.25
C GLU A 449 0.97 32.16 -5.89
N THR A 450 0.64 30.92 -6.28
CA THR A 450 1.52 29.76 -6.11
C THR A 450 2.74 29.88 -7.01
N ASN A 451 2.56 30.42 -8.21
CA ASN A 451 3.66 30.74 -9.12
C ASN A 451 4.56 31.85 -8.54
N ARG A 452 4.02 32.98 -8.04
CA ARG A 452 4.85 34.10 -7.51
C ARG A 452 5.70 33.72 -6.30
N LYS A 453 5.18 32.90 -5.39
CA LYS A 453 5.96 32.39 -4.23
C LYS A 453 7.13 31.49 -4.65
N LYS A 454 7.04 30.87 -5.83
CA LYS A 454 8.03 29.92 -6.38
C LYS A 454 8.95 30.57 -7.42
N GLU A 455 8.46 31.53 -8.18
CA GLU A 455 9.21 32.38 -9.13
C GLU A 455 10.26 33.25 -8.44
N ALA A 456 10.08 33.59 -7.16
CA ALA A 456 11.13 34.25 -6.37
C ALA A 456 12.45 33.44 -6.29
N LYS A 457 12.42 32.15 -6.66
CA LYS A 457 13.59 31.27 -6.78
C LYS A 457 14.02 30.97 -8.23
N LEU A 458 13.25 31.35 -9.26
CA LEU A 458 13.48 30.97 -10.66
C LEU A 458 13.43 32.19 -11.60
N SER A 459 14.58 32.65 -12.08
CA SER A 459 14.68 33.73 -13.08
C SER A 459 14.36 33.37 -14.56
N PRO A 460 14.43 32.10 -15.05
CA PRO A 460 14.22 31.81 -16.48
C PRO A 460 12.73 31.65 -16.91
N LEU A 461 11.82 31.40 -15.97
CA LEU A 461 10.44 30.97 -16.27
C LEU A 461 9.59 32.08 -16.93
N ALA A 462 9.78 33.34 -16.50
CA ALA A 462 9.13 34.51 -17.09
C ALA A 462 9.59 34.79 -18.54
N ALA A 463 10.82 34.42 -18.89
CA ALA A 463 11.35 34.54 -20.25
C ALA A 463 10.77 33.46 -21.18
N ILE A 464 10.69 32.22 -20.69
CA ILE A 464 10.13 31.09 -21.43
C ILE A 464 8.62 31.27 -21.67
N MET A 465 7.87 31.78 -20.69
CA MET A 465 6.44 32.09 -20.89
C MET A 465 6.21 33.20 -21.94
N LYS A 466 7.09 34.21 -21.99
CA LYS A 466 7.07 35.23 -23.06
C LYS A 466 7.46 34.66 -24.43
N ASP A 467 8.38 33.70 -24.49
CA ASP A 467 8.83 33.08 -25.74
C ASP A 467 7.81 32.04 -26.28
N VAL A 468 7.12 31.33 -25.38
CA VAL A 468 5.99 30.44 -25.69
C VAL A 468 4.82 31.25 -26.26
N ARG A 469 4.57 32.46 -25.75
CA ARG A 469 3.57 33.41 -26.29
C ARG A 469 3.83 33.75 -27.76
N VAL A 470 5.09 33.93 -28.17
CA VAL A 470 5.48 34.28 -29.55
C VAL A 470 5.51 33.04 -30.46
N LYS A 471 6.10 31.92 -30.00
CA LYS A 471 6.17 30.69 -30.80
C LYS A 471 4.80 30.03 -31.00
N HIS A 472 3.92 29.98 -29.99
CA HIS A 472 2.60 29.37 -30.17
C HIS A 472 1.65 30.24 -31.01
N MET A 473 1.79 31.56 -31.00
CA MET A 473 0.99 32.44 -31.86
C MET A 473 1.49 32.37 -33.32
N ALA A 474 2.81 32.35 -33.53
CA ALA A 474 3.42 32.18 -34.85
C ALA A 474 3.18 30.78 -35.45
N HIS A 475 3.27 29.72 -34.65
CA HIS A 475 3.03 28.34 -35.11
C HIS A 475 1.53 28.05 -35.36
N ARG A 476 0.62 28.77 -34.67
CA ARG A 476 -0.84 28.74 -34.96
C ARG A 476 -1.21 29.48 -36.24
N LEU A 477 -0.49 30.55 -36.59
CA LEU A 477 -0.70 31.27 -37.86
C LEU A 477 -0.09 30.52 -39.07
N LEU A 478 1.01 29.78 -38.88
CA LEU A 478 1.70 29.06 -39.96
C LEU A 478 1.09 27.70 -40.34
N ARG A 479 0.21 27.10 -39.51
CA ARG A 479 -0.40 25.77 -39.78
C ARG A 479 -1.80 25.79 -40.39
N ARG A 480 -2.30 26.92 -40.90
CA ARG A 480 -3.47 26.91 -41.79
C ARG A 480 -3.04 26.66 -43.24
N GLN A 481 -2.83 25.39 -43.58
CA GLN A 481 -3.13 24.86 -44.91
C GLN A 481 -4.25 23.79 -44.81
N PRO A 482 -5.15 23.69 -45.80
CA PRO A 482 -6.37 22.89 -45.71
C PRO A 482 -6.11 21.44 -46.10
N HIS A 483 -5.88 20.56 -45.13
CA HIS A 483 -5.84 19.12 -45.37
C HIS A 483 -6.77 18.38 -44.40
N SER A 484 -8.08 18.65 -44.50
CA SER A 484 -9.13 17.68 -44.15
C SER A 484 -10.43 17.92 -44.93
N MET A 485 -10.33 18.18 -46.23
CA MET A 485 -11.46 17.96 -47.14
C MET A 485 -11.30 16.58 -47.77
N ARG A 486 -11.63 15.51 -47.03
CA ARG A 486 -11.86 14.16 -47.60
C ARG A 486 -12.52 13.18 -46.61
N SER A 487 -13.68 13.56 -46.08
CA SER A 487 -14.76 12.62 -45.73
C SER A 487 -15.98 13.40 -45.26
N LEU A 488 -16.74 13.96 -46.19
CA LEU A 488 -18.09 14.45 -45.91
C LEU A 488 -19.02 13.81 -46.93
N VAL A 489 -19.84 12.89 -46.42
CA VAL A 489 -21.09 12.42 -47.03
C VAL A 489 -21.93 13.67 -47.36
N PRO A 490 -22.57 13.76 -48.54
CA PRO A 490 -23.10 15.02 -49.04
C PRO A 490 -24.39 15.40 -48.30
N VAL A 491 -24.42 16.57 -47.69
CA VAL A 491 -25.67 17.28 -47.34
C VAL A 491 -25.77 18.53 -48.22
N ARG A 492 -26.96 18.67 -48.78
CA ARG A 492 -27.43 19.49 -49.90
C ARG A 492 -27.05 20.99 -49.82
N ARG A 493 -26.62 21.54 -50.95
CA ARG A 493 -26.39 22.98 -51.22
C ARG A 493 -27.68 23.79 -51.13
N GLN A 494 -27.63 24.97 -50.50
CA GLN A 494 -28.53 26.09 -50.81
C GLN A 494 -27.86 27.45 -50.53
N SER A 495 -27.73 28.24 -51.62
CA SER A 495 -27.54 29.70 -51.76
C SER A 495 -26.53 30.44 -50.86
N ASP A 496 -25.35 30.75 -51.42
CA ASP A 496 -24.41 31.76 -50.88
C ASP A 496 -24.90 33.18 -51.22
N ASP A 497 -25.01 34.03 -50.19
CA ASP A 497 -25.32 35.47 -50.27
C ASP A 497 -24.16 36.27 -50.93
N PRO A 498 -24.43 37.32 -51.73
CA PRO A 498 -23.37 38.09 -52.41
C PRO A 498 -22.48 38.93 -51.47
N ALA A 499 -22.87 39.12 -50.21
CA ALA A 499 -22.09 39.85 -49.20
C ALA A 499 -20.87 39.04 -48.70
N THR A 500 -21.01 37.72 -48.56
CA THR A 500 -19.95 36.80 -48.11
C THR A 500 -18.86 36.58 -49.17
N ILE A 501 -19.20 36.76 -50.45
CA ILE A 501 -18.25 36.70 -51.56
C ILE A 501 -17.36 37.96 -51.57
N ARG A 502 -17.94 39.14 -51.31
CA ARG A 502 -17.22 40.42 -51.27
C ARG A 502 -16.21 40.53 -50.12
N GLU A 503 -16.55 39.96 -48.96
CA GLU A 503 -15.66 39.84 -47.79
C GLU A 503 -14.48 38.88 -48.06
N ARG A 504 -14.73 37.77 -48.77
CA ARG A 504 -13.69 36.82 -49.20
C ARG A 504 -12.70 37.43 -50.19
N GLU A 505 -13.16 38.25 -51.14
CA GLU A 505 -12.29 38.90 -52.12
C GLU A 505 -11.40 39.98 -51.48
N LYS A 506 -11.94 40.77 -50.53
CA LYS A 506 -11.15 41.74 -49.75
C LYS A 506 -10.06 41.06 -48.92
N ALA A 507 -10.38 39.93 -48.29
CA ALA A 507 -9.41 39.13 -47.52
C ALA A 507 -8.30 38.54 -48.41
N GLN A 508 -8.64 38.09 -49.63
CA GLN A 508 -7.65 37.58 -50.59
C GLN A 508 -6.73 38.68 -51.16
N MET A 509 -7.24 39.90 -51.32
CA MET A 509 -6.44 41.04 -51.80
C MET A 509 -5.44 41.52 -50.73
N MET A 510 -5.83 41.56 -49.45
CA MET A 510 -4.90 41.80 -48.33
C MET A 510 -3.81 40.72 -48.23
N LEU A 511 -4.16 39.46 -48.48
CA LEU A 511 -3.21 38.34 -48.44
C LEU A 511 -2.16 38.38 -49.55
N LYS A 512 -2.49 38.97 -50.72
CA LYS A 512 -1.53 39.19 -51.82
C LYS A 512 -0.57 40.33 -51.51
N MET A 513 -1.04 41.40 -50.86
CA MET A 513 -0.21 42.53 -50.43
C MET A 513 0.83 42.12 -49.37
N LEU A 514 0.48 41.19 -48.47
CA LEU A 514 1.36 40.68 -47.41
C LEU A 514 2.41 39.66 -47.88
N LYS A 515 2.25 39.06 -49.07
CA LYS A 515 3.21 38.09 -49.64
C LYS A 515 4.41 38.75 -50.34
N GLY A 516 4.38 40.06 -50.57
CA GLY A 516 5.44 40.78 -51.30
C GLY A 516 6.72 41.09 -50.52
N THR A 517 6.80 40.79 -49.22
CA THR A 517 7.81 41.41 -48.34
C THR A 517 8.69 40.46 -47.52
N VAL A 518 8.88 39.19 -47.88
CA VAL A 518 9.86 38.33 -47.18
C VAL A 518 10.57 37.35 -48.14
N GLN A 519 11.74 37.75 -48.63
CA GLN A 519 12.77 36.81 -49.09
C GLN A 519 13.48 36.21 -47.86
N MET A 520 13.44 34.89 -47.69
CA MET A 520 14.17 34.17 -46.63
C MET A 520 15.55 33.71 -47.08
N ASP A 521 16.52 33.88 -46.20
CA ASP A 521 17.93 33.53 -46.36
C ASP A 521 18.14 32.00 -46.37
N ALA A 522 18.88 31.50 -47.37
CA ALA A 522 18.99 30.09 -47.73
C ALA A 522 19.90 29.27 -46.78
N SER A 523 20.61 29.93 -45.88
CA SER A 523 21.61 29.37 -44.97
C SER A 523 21.00 28.57 -43.80
N ALA A 524 19.83 28.95 -43.29
CA ALA A 524 19.19 28.27 -42.16
C ALA A 524 18.57 26.90 -42.53
N MET A 525 18.14 26.73 -43.79
CA MET A 525 17.48 25.52 -44.27
C MET A 525 18.46 24.35 -44.47
N GLN A 526 19.74 24.67 -44.71
CA GLN A 526 20.81 23.69 -44.89
C GLN A 526 21.27 23.08 -43.55
N TYR A 527 21.18 23.84 -42.45
CA TYR A 527 21.52 23.39 -41.10
C TYR A 527 20.49 22.40 -40.53
N VAL A 528 19.20 22.63 -40.80
CA VAL A 528 18.11 21.72 -40.36
C VAL A 528 18.10 20.40 -41.12
N LYS A 529 18.45 20.40 -42.42
CA LYS A 529 18.65 19.17 -43.20
C LYS A 529 19.80 18.31 -42.68
N HIS A 530 20.86 18.92 -42.15
CA HIS A 530 21.99 18.17 -41.60
C HIS A 530 21.63 17.50 -40.26
N LEU A 531 20.94 18.21 -39.37
CA LEU A 531 20.49 17.69 -38.06
C LEU A 531 19.46 16.56 -38.19
N THR A 532 18.52 16.68 -39.13
CA THR A 532 17.52 15.63 -39.39
C THR A 532 18.14 14.35 -39.96
N HIS A 533 19.17 14.46 -40.79
CA HIS A 533 19.91 13.31 -41.32
C HIS A 533 20.72 12.57 -40.23
N VAL A 534 21.32 13.31 -39.29
CA VAL A 534 22.06 12.73 -38.15
C VAL A 534 21.12 12.04 -37.16
N ALA A 535 19.95 12.62 -36.88
CA ALA A 535 18.92 12.02 -36.03
C ALA A 535 18.33 10.73 -36.62
N ALA A 536 18.09 10.70 -37.95
CA ALA A 536 17.62 9.50 -38.65
C ALA A 536 18.64 8.35 -38.58
N LYS A 537 19.94 8.65 -38.69
CA LYS A 537 21.02 7.66 -38.62
C LYS A 537 21.16 7.04 -37.22
N ARG A 538 20.92 7.83 -36.15
CA ARG A 538 20.92 7.33 -34.75
C ARG A 538 19.68 6.49 -34.41
N MET A 539 18.51 6.84 -34.94
CA MET A 539 17.30 6.04 -34.76
C MET A 539 17.35 4.69 -35.50
N ALA A 540 18.06 4.61 -36.63
CA ALA A 540 18.30 3.34 -37.31
C ALA A 540 19.21 2.39 -36.49
N GLY A 541 20.18 2.93 -35.74
CA GLY A 541 21.02 2.16 -34.80
C GLY A 541 20.24 1.61 -33.61
N ALA A 542 19.38 2.44 -32.99
CA ALA A 542 18.56 2.04 -31.84
C ALA A 542 17.55 0.92 -32.20
N ARG A 543 16.98 0.95 -33.42
CA ARG A 543 16.09 -0.12 -33.91
C ARG A 543 16.80 -1.45 -34.15
N ARG A 544 18.10 -1.46 -34.49
CA ARG A 544 18.88 -2.71 -34.59
C ARG A 544 19.13 -3.33 -33.22
N ILE A 545 19.46 -2.52 -32.22
CA ILE A 545 19.70 -2.98 -30.84
C ILE A 545 18.41 -3.55 -30.25
N HIS A 546 17.28 -2.88 -30.44
CA HIS A 546 15.98 -3.35 -29.95
C HIS A 546 15.54 -4.68 -30.60
N ARG A 547 15.83 -4.90 -31.89
CA ARG A 547 15.58 -6.20 -32.55
C ARG A 547 16.52 -7.32 -32.06
N SER A 548 17.76 -7.00 -31.70
CA SER A 548 18.68 -8.02 -31.14
C SER A 548 18.21 -8.51 -29.77
N ILE A 549 17.75 -7.58 -28.91
CA ILE A 549 17.24 -7.87 -27.57
C ILE A 549 15.95 -8.71 -27.63
N LEU A 550 15.05 -8.41 -28.57
CA LEU A 550 13.84 -9.21 -28.79
C LEU A 550 14.13 -10.62 -29.34
N SER A 551 15.23 -10.80 -30.08
CA SER A 551 15.64 -12.13 -30.56
C SER A 551 16.30 -12.99 -29.48
N GLU A 552 16.97 -12.37 -28.50
CA GLU A 552 17.57 -13.06 -27.36
C GLU A 552 16.53 -13.44 -26.29
N THR A 553 15.51 -12.61 -26.08
CA THR A 553 14.41 -12.96 -25.16
C THR A 553 13.53 -14.07 -25.72
N SER A 554 13.32 -14.14 -27.04
CA SER A 554 12.59 -15.25 -27.67
C SER A 554 13.32 -16.60 -27.61
N LYS A 555 14.64 -16.63 -27.43
CA LYS A 555 15.44 -17.87 -27.30
C LYS A 555 15.56 -18.39 -25.87
N ARG A 556 15.11 -17.62 -24.86
CA ARG A 556 15.13 -18.04 -23.44
C ARG A 556 13.77 -18.51 -22.92
N VAL A 557 12.73 -18.44 -23.75
CA VAL A 557 11.34 -18.80 -23.37
C VAL A 557 10.79 -19.97 -24.21
N GLY A 558 11.63 -20.61 -25.03
CA GLY A 558 11.41 -21.93 -25.60
C GLY A 558 12.55 -22.84 -25.21
#